data_AF-A0ABD2XGH6-F1
#
_entry.id   AF-A0ABD2XGH6-F1
#
_cell.length_a   1.000
_cell.length_b   1.000
_cell.length_c   1.000
_cell.angle_alpha   90.00
_cell.angle_beta   90.00
_cell.angle_gamma   90.00
#
_symmetry.space_group_name_H-M   'P 1'
#
loop_
_entity.id
_entity.type
_entity.pdbx_description
1 polymer ?
#
loop_
_entity_poly.entity_id
_entity_poly.type
_entity_poly.pdbx_seq_one_letter_code
_entity_poly.pdbx_strand_id
1 'polypeptide(L)'
;MTPLHVVAAIFWADELAELFFDVNAELGQRVAIDARDKSDRTPLQLAVASWNPNAVRFLLDRGADPSNFVFSTESYFVMGWPRCPNETHDHFKLRQTSGALIIVQLLEQRGYELDRGAALTIMRHFARYHMLKTLADYNATHEFFGTSDLDEYRYDDEFASEAKKITIVPGLSLYDLIQLPTEEAENRVGYEDYFEFARSGKLFQDRQIEVSHVACVARLCELITRRFFRRWSLDPFWELIHKRLPLEICEMILDRLGVKDLCSICLAAAGPNS
;
A
#
# COMPACT_ATOMS: atom_id res chain seq x y z
N MET A 1 -11.95 -16.26 17.55
CA MET A 1 -12.29 -15.94 16.14
C MET A 1 -13.80 -15.87 16.07
N THR A 2 -14.34 -14.72 15.70
CA THR A 2 -15.78 -14.46 15.56
C THR A 2 -16.12 -14.21 14.09
N PRO A 3 -17.40 -14.17 13.67
CA PRO A 3 -17.76 -13.79 12.30
C PRO A 3 -17.16 -12.43 11.90
N LEU A 4 -17.11 -11.47 12.82
CA LEU A 4 -16.51 -10.16 12.56
C LEU A 4 -15.00 -10.24 12.24
N HIS A 5 -14.28 -11.23 12.79
CA HIS A 5 -12.88 -11.48 12.41
C HIS A 5 -12.76 -11.94 10.94
N VAL A 6 -13.70 -12.76 10.48
CA VAL A 6 -13.73 -13.25 9.09
C VAL A 6 -14.05 -12.11 8.14
N VAL A 7 -15.09 -11.34 8.45
CA VAL A 7 -15.49 -10.14 7.70
C VAL A 7 -14.31 -9.16 7.57
N ALA A 8 -13.63 -8.88 8.68
CA ALA A 8 -12.50 -7.96 8.71
C ALA A 8 -11.31 -8.44 7.85
N ALA A 9 -11.12 -9.75 7.74
CA ALA A 9 -9.97 -10.33 7.08
C ALA A 9 -10.13 -10.53 5.57
N ILE A 10 -11.36 -10.62 5.06
CA ILE A 10 -11.64 -10.87 3.63
C ILE A 10 -11.79 -9.53 2.91
N PHE A 11 -10.88 -9.24 1.98
CA PHE A 11 -10.82 -7.95 1.30
C PHE A 11 -12.08 -7.63 0.47
N TRP A 12 -12.58 -8.57 -0.33
CA TRP A 12 -13.74 -8.34 -1.21
C TRP A 12 -15.09 -8.54 -0.52
N ALA A 13 -15.11 -8.55 0.82
CA ALA A 13 -16.32 -8.79 1.60
C ALA A 13 -16.88 -7.48 2.18
N ASP A 14 -16.73 -6.36 1.49
CA ASP A 14 -17.23 -5.04 1.92
C ASP A 14 -18.74 -5.11 2.24
N GLU A 15 -19.53 -5.68 1.33
CA GLU A 15 -20.98 -5.90 1.48
C GLU A 15 -21.31 -6.85 2.64
N LEU A 16 -20.40 -7.78 2.97
CA LEU A 16 -20.59 -8.72 4.07
C LEU A 16 -20.51 -8.02 5.42
N ALA A 17 -19.72 -6.94 5.53
CA ALA A 17 -19.62 -6.17 6.77
C ALA A 17 -20.93 -5.46 7.09
N GLU A 18 -21.52 -4.78 6.10
CA GLU A 18 -22.83 -4.12 6.25
C GLU A 18 -23.92 -5.15 6.56
N LEU A 19 -24.03 -6.20 5.74
CA LEU A 19 -25.01 -7.26 5.93
C LEU A 19 -24.90 -7.92 7.31
N PHE A 20 -23.68 -8.19 7.78
CA PHE A 20 -23.48 -8.79 9.10
C PHE A 20 -24.04 -7.90 10.21
N PHE A 21 -23.85 -6.59 10.14
CA PHE A 21 -24.38 -5.68 11.16
C PHE A 21 -25.89 -5.47 11.05
N ASP A 22 -26.42 -5.40 9.84
CA ASP A 22 -27.86 -5.23 9.61
C ASP A 22 -28.64 -6.43 10.19
N VAL A 23 -28.20 -7.65 9.90
CA VAL A 23 -28.81 -8.87 10.45
C VAL A 23 -28.72 -8.91 11.98
N ASN A 24 -27.59 -8.53 12.57
CA ASN A 24 -27.47 -8.50 14.03
C ASN A 24 -28.38 -7.42 14.65
N ALA A 25 -28.55 -6.27 13.98
CA ALA A 25 -29.45 -5.21 14.42
C ALA A 25 -30.92 -5.67 14.37
N GLU A 26 -31.34 -6.32 13.29
CA GLU A 26 -32.68 -6.90 13.15
C GLU A 26 -32.97 -7.97 14.22
N LEU A 27 -31.96 -8.78 14.56
CA LEU A 27 -32.05 -9.81 15.59
C LEU A 27 -31.91 -9.27 17.02
N GLY A 28 -31.66 -7.97 17.21
CA GLY A 28 -31.40 -7.37 18.52
C GLY A 28 -30.11 -7.89 19.20
N GLN A 29 -29.16 -8.40 18.41
CA GLN A 29 -27.89 -8.94 18.89
C GLN A 29 -26.82 -7.86 18.95
N ARG A 30 -26.12 -7.78 20.10
CA ARG A 30 -24.99 -6.87 20.25
C ARG A 30 -23.73 -7.51 19.67
N VAL A 31 -23.14 -6.86 18.66
CA VAL A 31 -21.84 -7.25 18.11
C VAL A 31 -20.72 -6.74 19.01
N ALA A 32 -19.87 -7.64 19.49
CA ALA A 32 -18.66 -7.28 20.24
C ALA A 32 -17.54 -6.85 19.27
N ILE A 33 -17.38 -5.54 19.09
CA ILE A 33 -16.44 -4.92 18.15
C ILE A 33 -14.98 -5.32 18.43
N ASP A 34 -14.55 -5.23 19.69
CA ASP A 34 -13.19 -5.56 20.12
C ASP A 34 -13.06 -6.99 20.68
N ALA A 35 -13.92 -7.91 20.23
CA ALA A 35 -13.79 -9.32 20.58
C ALA A 35 -12.40 -9.83 20.16
N ARG A 36 -11.75 -10.63 20.99
CA ARG A 36 -10.41 -11.14 20.68
C ARG A 36 -10.45 -12.58 20.17
N ASP A 37 -9.59 -12.91 19.20
CA ASP A 37 -9.41 -14.28 18.73
C ASP A 37 -8.47 -15.11 19.61
N LYS A 38 -8.13 -16.33 19.16
CA LYS A 38 -7.24 -17.24 19.91
C LYS A 38 -5.78 -16.74 19.93
N SER A 39 -5.44 -15.78 19.08
CA SER A 39 -4.14 -15.11 19.02
C SER A 39 -4.20 -13.73 19.67
N ASP A 40 -5.23 -13.47 20.49
CA ASP A 40 -5.50 -12.19 21.15
C ASP A 40 -5.71 -11.01 20.18
N ARG A 41 -6.07 -11.29 18.91
CA ARG A 41 -6.27 -10.25 17.90
C ARG A 41 -7.71 -9.75 17.88
N THR A 42 -7.92 -8.46 17.71
CA THR A 42 -9.23 -7.86 17.41
C THR A 42 -9.57 -7.94 15.91
N PRO A 43 -10.83 -7.75 15.50
CA PRO A 43 -11.18 -7.56 14.11
C PRO A 43 -10.42 -6.41 13.45
N LEU A 44 -10.21 -5.30 14.15
CA LEU A 44 -9.44 -4.15 13.62
C LEU A 44 -8.00 -4.58 13.30
N GLN A 45 -7.37 -5.31 14.21
CA GLN A 45 -6.04 -5.89 13.98
C GLN A 45 -6.01 -6.79 12.73
N LEU A 46 -7.01 -7.65 12.53
CA LEU A 46 -7.09 -8.46 11.31
C LEU A 46 -7.32 -7.64 10.03
N ALA A 47 -8.16 -6.61 10.07
CA ALA A 47 -8.37 -5.73 8.91
C ALA A 47 -7.07 -5.03 8.49
N VAL A 48 -6.28 -4.57 9.48
CA VAL A 48 -4.95 -4.00 9.21
C VAL A 48 -3.98 -5.06 8.66
N ALA A 49 -3.96 -6.26 9.26
CA ALA A 49 -3.10 -7.36 8.81
C ALA A 49 -3.41 -7.83 7.37
N SER A 50 -4.65 -7.66 6.93
CA SER A 50 -5.12 -7.98 5.57
C SER A 50 -5.03 -6.81 4.59
N TRP A 51 -4.54 -5.64 5.03
CA TRP A 51 -4.54 -4.40 4.24
C TRP A 51 -5.91 -4.09 3.63
N ASN A 52 -6.97 -4.15 4.46
CA ASN A 52 -8.34 -3.85 4.08
C ASN A 52 -8.82 -2.49 4.66
N PRO A 53 -8.62 -1.36 3.95
CA PRO A 53 -9.07 -0.04 4.39
C PRO A 53 -10.57 0.05 4.67
N ASN A 54 -11.41 -0.63 3.88
CA ASN A 54 -12.87 -0.56 4.04
C ASN A 54 -13.30 -1.19 5.36
N ALA A 55 -12.76 -2.37 5.69
CA ALA A 55 -12.98 -3.00 6.99
C ALA A 55 -12.40 -2.15 8.14
N VAL A 56 -11.21 -1.56 7.98
CA VAL A 56 -10.63 -0.66 8.99
C VAL A 56 -11.55 0.54 9.23
N ARG A 57 -11.96 1.26 8.18
CA ARG A 57 -12.87 2.41 8.25
C ARG A 57 -14.16 2.04 8.95
N PHE A 58 -14.80 0.97 8.49
CA PHE A 58 -16.05 0.49 9.05
C PHE A 58 -15.94 0.13 10.53
N LEU A 59 -14.89 -0.59 10.94
CA LEU A 59 -14.67 -0.94 12.35
C LEU A 59 -14.42 0.29 13.21
N LEU A 60 -13.60 1.22 12.74
CA LEU A 60 -13.33 2.48 13.42
C LEU A 60 -14.62 3.32 13.54
N ASP A 61 -15.47 3.36 12.53
CA ASP A 61 -16.78 4.05 12.58
C ASP A 61 -17.77 3.42 13.58
N ARG A 62 -17.60 2.13 13.87
CA ARG A 62 -18.37 1.42 14.91
C ARG A 62 -17.70 1.44 16.29
N GLY A 63 -16.67 2.28 16.46
CA GLY A 63 -16.04 2.53 17.75
C GLY A 63 -14.98 1.50 18.15
N ALA A 64 -14.40 0.77 17.19
CA ALA A 64 -13.22 -0.05 17.46
C ALA A 64 -12.07 0.83 17.96
N ASP A 65 -11.39 0.36 19.01
CA ASP A 65 -10.31 1.10 19.65
C ASP A 65 -8.96 0.86 18.94
N PRO A 66 -8.33 1.89 18.31
CA PRO A 66 -7.03 1.75 17.69
C PRO A 66 -5.86 1.87 18.68
N SER A 67 -6.07 2.22 19.96
CA SER A 67 -4.95 2.55 20.87
C SER A 67 -4.08 1.35 21.25
N ASN A 68 -4.66 0.14 21.22
CA ASN A 68 -3.96 -1.10 21.52
C ASN A 68 -3.37 -1.76 20.26
N PHE A 69 -3.46 -1.10 19.10
CA PHE A 69 -2.95 -1.61 17.85
C PHE A 69 -1.44 -1.32 17.72
N VAL A 70 -0.67 -2.33 17.29
CA VAL A 70 0.76 -2.20 17.00
C VAL A 70 1.10 -2.98 15.74
N PHE A 71 1.85 -2.36 14.83
CA PHE A 71 2.48 -3.04 13.70
C PHE A 71 3.65 -3.92 14.21
N SER A 72 3.33 -5.08 14.76
CA SER A 72 4.28 -5.92 15.52
C SER A 72 5.45 -6.46 14.69
N THR A 73 5.21 -7.29 13.67
CA THR A 73 6.26 -7.93 12.87
C THR A 73 5.84 -8.10 11.42
N GLU A 74 6.76 -8.36 10.48
CA GLU A 74 6.40 -8.69 9.09
C GLU A 74 5.46 -9.92 8.99
N SER A 75 5.65 -10.89 9.89
CA SER A 75 4.84 -12.12 9.96
C SER A 75 3.40 -11.87 10.40
N TYR A 76 3.11 -10.67 10.90
CA TYR A 76 1.76 -10.21 11.25
C TYR A 76 0.86 -10.11 10.02
N PHE A 77 1.41 -9.70 8.87
CA PHE A 77 0.64 -9.54 7.64
C PHE A 77 0.35 -10.92 7.05
N VAL A 78 -0.92 -11.31 7.14
CA VAL A 78 -1.35 -12.67 6.80
C VAL A 78 -1.49 -12.82 5.29
N MET A 79 -0.51 -13.44 4.64
CA MET A 79 -0.58 -13.82 3.21
C MET A 79 -1.50 -15.03 2.94
N GLY A 80 -2.00 -15.67 3.98
CA GLY A 80 -2.89 -16.84 3.89
C GLY A 80 -4.36 -16.50 3.67
N TRP A 81 -4.73 -15.21 3.68
CA TRP A 81 -6.09 -14.83 3.34
C TRP A 81 -6.33 -14.95 1.84
N PRO A 82 -7.55 -15.34 1.44
CA PRO A 82 -7.91 -15.46 0.03
C PRO A 82 -7.54 -14.16 -0.73
N ARG A 83 -6.97 -14.29 -1.94
CA ARG A 83 -6.79 -13.20 -2.93
C ARG A 83 -8.03 -13.03 -3.79
N CYS A 84 -8.29 -11.80 -4.26
CA CYS A 84 -9.49 -11.55 -5.06
C CYS A 84 -9.55 -12.57 -6.20
N PRO A 85 -10.70 -13.21 -6.45
CA PRO A 85 -10.78 -14.22 -7.50
C PRO A 85 -10.27 -13.64 -8.83
N ASN A 86 -9.29 -14.31 -9.45
CA ASN A 86 -8.61 -13.87 -10.68
C ASN A 86 -7.68 -12.62 -10.54
N GLU A 87 -7.31 -12.22 -9.33
CA GLU A 87 -6.35 -11.12 -9.11
C GLU A 87 -4.95 -11.48 -9.61
N THR A 88 -4.42 -10.65 -10.50
CA THR A 88 -3.03 -10.77 -10.98
C THR A 88 -2.05 -10.39 -9.88
N HIS A 89 -0.78 -10.80 -10.03
CA HIS A 89 0.24 -10.46 -9.04
C HIS A 89 0.47 -8.94 -8.93
N ASP A 90 0.43 -8.22 -10.05
CA ASP A 90 0.64 -6.77 -10.08
C ASP A 90 -0.57 -6.00 -9.53
N HIS A 91 -1.79 -6.48 -9.81
CA HIS A 91 -3.01 -5.97 -9.16
C HIS A 91 -2.92 -6.08 -7.64
N PHE A 92 -2.53 -7.27 -7.15
CA PHE A 92 -2.31 -7.51 -5.72
C PHE A 92 -1.28 -6.52 -5.13
N LYS A 93 -0.17 -6.24 -5.81
CA LYS A 93 0.85 -5.29 -5.32
C LYS A 93 0.28 -3.90 -5.14
N LEU A 94 -0.35 -3.33 -6.17
CA LEU A 94 -0.88 -1.98 -6.11
C LEU A 94 -1.96 -1.85 -5.04
N ARG A 95 -2.82 -2.87 -4.91
CA ARG A 95 -3.85 -2.91 -3.88
C ARG A 95 -3.26 -2.96 -2.47
N GLN A 96 -2.21 -3.73 -2.25
CA GLN A 96 -1.56 -3.85 -0.93
C GLN A 96 -0.80 -2.58 -0.56
N THR A 97 -0.05 -1.97 -1.48
CA THR A 97 0.70 -0.73 -1.20
C THR A 97 -0.25 0.43 -0.90
N SER A 98 -1.30 0.59 -1.71
CA SER A 98 -2.33 1.62 -1.48
C SER A 98 -3.16 1.36 -0.23
N GLY A 99 -3.61 0.12 -0.01
CA GLY A 99 -4.36 -0.24 1.19
C GLY A 99 -3.57 0.03 2.47
N ALA A 100 -2.28 -0.29 2.48
CA ALA A 100 -1.42 -0.04 3.64
C ALA A 100 -1.31 1.44 4.00
N LEU A 101 -1.09 2.31 3.02
CA LEU A 101 -0.91 3.74 3.26
C LEU A 101 -2.21 4.44 3.65
N ILE A 102 -3.35 4.00 3.10
CA ILE A 102 -4.66 4.48 3.57
C ILE A 102 -4.92 4.05 5.00
N ILE A 103 -4.60 2.80 5.35
CA ILE A 103 -4.80 2.33 6.72
C ILE A 103 -3.98 3.16 7.71
N VAL A 104 -2.72 3.45 7.39
CA VAL A 104 -1.91 4.38 8.20
C VAL A 104 -2.63 5.73 8.34
N GLN A 105 -3.10 6.31 7.24
CA GLN A 105 -3.81 7.58 7.25
C GLN A 105 -5.10 7.54 8.09
N LEU A 106 -5.90 6.48 7.99
CA LEU A 106 -7.13 6.28 8.74
C LEU A 106 -6.85 6.14 10.25
N LEU A 107 -5.79 5.42 10.61
CA LEU A 107 -5.37 5.27 12.00
C LEU A 107 -4.88 6.61 12.56
N GLU A 108 -4.02 7.34 11.83
CA GLU A 108 -3.55 8.68 12.22
C GLU A 108 -4.72 9.66 12.44
N GLN A 109 -5.76 9.62 11.59
CA GLN A 109 -6.97 10.42 11.76
C GLN A 109 -7.77 10.08 13.03
N ARG A 110 -7.58 8.90 13.61
CA ARG A 110 -8.18 8.47 14.89
C ARG A 110 -7.23 8.63 16.09
N GLY A 111 -6.13 9.36 15.91
CA GLY A 111 -5.17 9.66 16.99
C GLY A 111 -4.12 8.58 17.23
N TYR A 112 -3.99 7.60 16.33
CA TYR A 112 -2.87 6.66 16.38
C TYR A 112 -1.60 7.34 15.87
N GLU A 113 -0.54 7.35 16.67
CA GLU A 113 0.77 7.85 16.25
C GLU A 113 1.60 6.70 15.68
N LEU A 114 1.83 6.72 14.37
CA LEU A 114 2.73 5.75 13.74
C LEU A 114 4.16 6.05 14.21
N ASP A 115 4.82 5.08 14.84
CA ASP A 115 6.22 5.19 15.25
C ASP A 115 7.20 4.65 14.19
N ARG A 116 8.50 4.88 14.41
CA ARG A 116 9.58 4.44 13.51
C ARG A 116 9.63 2.92 13.32
N GLY A 117 9.35 2.14 14.37
CA GLY A 117 9.38 0.68 14.32
C GLY A 117 8.22 0.13 13.47
N ALA A 118 7.04 0.71 13.65
CA ALA A 118 5.86 0.43 12.85
C ALA A 118 6.09 0.78 11.38
N ALA A 119 6.61 1.99 11.09
CA ALA A 119 6.94 2.39 9.73
C ALA A 119 7.94 1.44 9.07
N LEU A 120 8.98 1.03 9.81
CA LEU A 120 9.97 0.06 9.35
C LEU A 120 9.34 -1.31 9.05
N THR A 121 8.39 -1.77 9.87
CA THR A 121 7.64 -3.01 9.63
C THR A 121 6.85 -2.96 8.32
N ILE A 122 6.24 -1.81 7.98
CA ILE A 122 5.57 -1.59 6.69
C ILE A 122 6.58 -1.63 5.53
N MET A 123 7.70 -0.90 5.66
CA MET A 123 8.74 -0.86 4.63
C MET A 123 9.34 -2.23 4.35
N ARG A 124 9.61 -2.99 5.42
CA ARG A 124 10.08 -4.37 5.34
C ARG A 124 9.10 -5.28 4.62
N HIS A 125 7.81 -5.15 4.91
CA HIS A 125 6.78 -5.87 4.17
C HIS A 125 6.85 -5.55 2.67
N PHE A 126 6.93 -4.28 2.29
CA PHE A 126 7.03 -3.88 0.88
C PHE A 126 8.31 -4.41 0.21
N ALA A 127 9.44 -4.39 0.91
CA ALA A 127 10.71 -4.93 0.41
C ALA A 127 10.64 -6.45 0.21
N ARG A 128 10.17 -7.19 1.22
CA ARG A 128 10.05 -8.65 1.21
C ARG A 128 9.13 -9.17 0.11
N TYR A 129 8.01 -8.52 -0.11
CA TYR A 129 7.04 -8.92 -1.13
C TYR A 129 7.28 -8.24 -2.48
N HIS A 130 8.45 -7.64 -2.67
CA HIS A 130 8.89 -7.09 -3.95
C HIS A 130 7.89 -6.06 -4.53
N MET A 131 7.25 -5.31 -3.65
CA MET A 131 6.30 -4.25 -4.00
C MET A 131 7.01 -3.00 -4.51
N LEU A 132 8.31 -2.86 -4.20
CA LEU A 132 9.18 -1.78 -4.67
C LEU A 132 9.98 -2.15 -5.92
N LYS A 133 9.63 -3.27 -6.59
CA LYS A 133 10.35 -3.68 -7.80
C LYS A 133 10.13 -2.66 -8.91
N THR A 134 11.21 -2.22 -9.51
CA THR A 134 11.20 -1.38 -10.72
C THR A 134 11.10 -2.26 -11.95
N LEU A 135 10.75 -1.66 -13.10
CA LEU A 135 10.75 -2.36 -14.39
C LEU A 135 12.11 -3.04 -14.67
N ALA A 136 13.21 -2.38 -14.31
CA ALA A 136 14.55 -2.96 -14.39
C ALA A 136 14.72 -4.29 -13.61
N ASP A 137 14.05 -4.46 -12.46
CA ASP A 137 14.13 -5.72 -11.68
C ASP A 137 13.34 -6.85 -12.32
N TYR A 138 12.24 -6.54 -12.99
CA TYR A 138 11.46 -7.52 -13.73
C TYR A 138 12.30 -8.08 -14.88
N ASN A 139 13.00 -7.23 -15.63
CA ASN A 139 13.88 -7.66 -16.71
C ASN A 139 15.10 -8.43 -16.22
N ALA A 140 15.67 -8.05 -15.07
CA ALA A 140 16.77 -8.81 -14.46
C ALA A 140 16.37 -10.22 -13.99
N THR A 141 15.07 -10.48 -13.78
CA THR A 141 14.57 -11.77 -13.28
C THR A 141 13.86 -12.61 -14.33
N HIS A 142 13.50 -12.01 -15.48
CA HIS A 142 12.84 -12.68 -16.58
C HIS A 142 13.68 -12.42 -17.84
N GLU A 143 14.38 -13.45 -18.33
CA GLU A 143 15.08 -13.45 -19.64
C GLU A 143 14.16 -13.14 -20.85
N PHE A 144 12.86 -12.93 -20.59
CA PHE A 144 11.81 -12.74 -21.56
C PHE A 144 11.82 -11.35 -22.23
N PHE A 145 12.38 -10.33 -21.57
CA PHE A 145 12.51 -8.97 -22.13
C PHE A 145 14.00 -8.66 -22.32
N GLY A 146 14.44 -8.58 -23.57
CA GLY A 146 15.84 -8.34 -23.94
C GLY A 146 16.43 -7.12 -23.23
N THR A 147 17.73 -7.19 -22.94
CA THR A 147 18.48 -6.25 -22.07
C THR A 147 18.77 -4.88 -22.69
N SER A 148 18.18 -4.52 -23.83
CA SER A 148 18.51 -3.27 -24.53
C SER A 148 17.39 -2.25 -24.38
N ASP A 149 17.72 -1.17 -23.66
CA ASP A 149 17.14 0.17 -23.74
C ASP A 149 15.80 0.41 -23.00
N LEU A 150 15.89 0.63 -21.68
CA LEU A 150 14.76 1.04 -20.84
C LEU A 150 14.83 2.47 -20.29
N ASP A 151 15.92 3.20 -20.50
CA ASP A 151 15.91 4.66 -20.28
C ASP A 151 14.92 5.37 -21.22
N GLU A 152 14.35 4.62 -22.18
CA GLU A 152 13.40 5.08 -23.21
C GLU A 152 12.19 4.14 -23.37
N TYR A 153 11.79 3.36 -22.35
CA TYR A 153 10.60 2.47 -22.48
C TYR A 153 9.34 3.29 -22.71
N ARG A 154 8.77 3.17 -23.92
CA ARG A 154 7.50 3.79 -24.30
C ARG A 154 6.39 2.77 -24.17
N TYR A 155 5.31 3.18 -23.49
CA TYR A 155 4.06 2.43 -23.49
C TYR A 155 3.61 2.20 -24.93
N ASP A 156 3.09 1.00 -25.20
CA ASP A 156 2.48 0.72 -26.51
C ASP A 156 1.23 1.59 -26.72
N ASP A 157 0.87 1.79 -27.99
CA ASP A 157 -0.21 2.70 -28.38
C ASP A 157 -1.59 2.24 -27.87
N GLU A 158 -1.77 0.93 -27.69
CA GLU A 158 -3.02 0.32 -27.20
C GLU A 158 -3.21 0.64 -25.72
N PHE A 159 -2.22 0.33 -24.89
CA PHE A 159 -2.17 0.71 -23.49
C PHE A 159 -2.34 2.21 -23.31
N ALA A 160 -1.63 3.04 -24.10
CA ALA A 160 -1.72 4.49 -23.99
C ALA A 160 -3.14 5.00 -24.26
N SER A 161 -3.84 4.41 -25.23
CA SER A 161 -5.24 4.71 -25.54
C SER A 161 -6.18 4.32 -24.39
N GLU A 162 -6.01 3.12 -23.82
CA GLU A 162 -6.85 2.65 -22.70
C GLU A 162 -6.58 3.44 -21.41
N ALA A 163 -5.32 3.68 -21.08
CA ALA A 163 -4.92 4.44 -19.90
C ALA A 163 -5.46 5.89 -19.92
N LYS A 164 -5.60 6.51 -21.10
CA LYS A 164 -6.22 7.84 -21.24
C LYS A 164 -7.71 7.85 -20.91
N LYS A 165 -8.42 6.73 -21.08
CA LYS A 165 -9.85 6.60 -20.76
C LYS A 165 -10.09 6.43 -19.26
N ILE A 166 -9.08 5.99 -18.52
CA ILE A 166 -9.19 5.77 -17.07
C ILE A 166 -8.93 7.08 -16.35
N THR A 167 -9.97 7.68 -15.77
CA THR A 167 -9.85 8.83 -14.87
C THR A 167 -9.45 8.35 -13.47
N ILE A 168 -8.39 8.93 -12.90
CA ILE A 168 -7.96 8.68 -11.51
C ILE A 168 -8.62 9.71 -10.59
N VAL A 169 -8.41 10.99 -10.88
CA VAL A 169 -9.09 12.12 -10.24
C VAL A 169 -9.64 13.05 -11.31
N PRO A 170 -10.62 13.93 -11.02
CA PRO A 170 -11.17 14.85 -12.01
C PRO A 170 -10.06 15.65 -12.72
N GLY A 171 -9.99 15.52 -14.05
CA GLY A 171 -8.99 16.21 -14.87
C GLY A 171 -7.60 15.55 -14.90
N LEU A 172 -7.45 14.31 -14.43
CA LEU A 172 -6.21 13.54 -14.54
C LEU A 172 -6.49 12.07 -14.91
N SER A 173 -6.03 11.66 -16.09
CA SER A 173 -6.10 10.24 -16.50
C SER A 173 -4.96 9.41 -15.92
N LEU A 174 -5.05 8.09 -16.00
CA LEU A 174 -3.97 7.18 -15.63
C LEU A 174 -2.72 7.44 -16.47
N TYR A 175 -2.91 7.67 -17.78
CA TYR A 175 -1.80 7.97 -18.69
C TYR A 175 -1.09 9.28 -18.33
N ASP A 176 -1.85 10.31 -17.93
CA ASP A 176 -1.26 11.57 -17.48
C ASP A 176 -0.49 11.36 -16.17
N LEU A 177 -1.08 10.65 -15.20
CA LEU A 177 -0.50 10.41 -13.89
C LEU A 177 0.86 9.69 -13.95
N ILE A 178 0.98 8.63 -14.75
CA ILE A 178 2.24 7.87 -14.84
C ILE A 178 3.38 8.68 -15.47
N GLN A 179 3.06 9.74 -16.23
CA GLN A 179 4.02 10.66 -16.85
C GLN A 179 4.32 11.88 -15.97
N LEU A 180 3.57 12.12 -14.89
CA LEU A 180 3.80 13.27 -14.02
C LEU A 180 5.14 13.16 -13.26
N PRO A 181 5.82 14.30 -13.02
CA PRO A 181 6.87 14.37 -12.02
C PRO A 181 6.35 13.90 -10.67
N THR A 182 7.16 13.15 -9.93
CA THR A 182 6.68 12.49 -8.70
C THR A 182 6.19 13.50 -7.65
N GLU A 183 6.86 14.64 -7.52
CA GLU A 183 6.45 15.72 -6.61
C GLU A 183 5.08 16.31 -6.96
N GLU A 184 4.74 16.41 -8.25
CA GLU A 184 3.43 16.91 -8.68
C GLU A 184 2.35 15.87 -8.39
N ALA A 185 2.62 14.60 -8.69
CA ALA A 185 1.70 13.50 -8.43
C ALA A 185 1.36 13.38 -6.93
N GLU A 186 2.34 13.52 -6.03
CA GLU A 186 2.15 13.49 -4.56
C GLU A 186 1.15 14.54 -4.05
N ASN A 187 1.04 15.67 -4.74
CA ASN A 187 0.14 16.77 -4.36
C ASN A 187 -1.26 16.64 -4.99
N ARG A 188 -1.37 15.94 -6.12
CA ARG A 188 -2.61 15.87 -6.91
C ARG A 188 -3.44 14.63 -6.61
N VAL A 189 -2.83 13.55 -6.14
CA VAL A 189 -3.48 12.25 -5.95
C VAL A 189 -3.25 11.76 -4.52
N GLY A 190 -4.33 11.52 -3.79
CA GLY A 190 -4.29 10.98 -2.43
C GLY A 190 -4.20 9.45 -2.42
N TYR A 191 -3.91 8.87 -1.26
CA TYR A 191 -3.84 7.42 -1.12
C TYR A 191 -5.15 6.73 -1.49
N GLU A 192 -6.29 7.32 -1.11
CA GLU A 192 -7.64 6.82 -1.45
C GLU A 192 -7.84 6.66 -2.96
N ASP A 193 -7.40 7.62 -3.76
CA ASP A 193 -7.59 7.61 -5.21
C ASP A 193 -6.85 6.42 -5.86
N TYR A 194 -5.63 6.13 -5.41
CA TYR A 194 -4.87 4.97 -5.87
C TYR A 194 -5.55 3.65 -5.49
N PHE A 195 -6.08 3.56 -4.28
CA PHE A 195 -6.75 2.34 -3.81
C PHE A 195 -8.06 2.11 -4.52
N GLU A 196 -8.89 3.14 -4.70
CA GLU A 196 -10.14 3.04 -5.43
C GLU A 196 -9.89 2.68 -6.91
N PHE A 197 -8.84 3.24 -7.51
CA PHE A 197 -8.38 2.82 -8.82
C PHE A 197 -8.00 1.32 -8.84
N ALA A 198 -7.14 0.88 -7.91
CA ALA A 198 -6.73 -0.52 -7.82
C ALA A 198 -7.93 -1.46 -7.57
N ARG A 199 -8.85 -1.07 -6.68
CA ARG A 199 -10.07 -1.82 -6.32
C ARG A 199 -11.02 -1.93 -7.50
N SER A 200 -11.14 -0.89 -8.33
CA SER A 200 -12.02 -0.90 -9.51
C SER A 200 -11.64 -1.97 -10.54
N GLY A 201 -10.40 -2.45 -10.50
CA GLY A 201 -9.91 -3.48 -11.42
C GLY A 201 -9.83 -3.03 -12.88
N LYS A 202 -10.11 -1.76 -13.20
CA LYS A 202 -10.23 -1.24 -14.59
C LYS A 202 -9.01 -1.56 -15.46
N LEU A 203 -7.82 -1.55 -14.87
CA LEU A 203 -6.55 -1.87 -15.55
C LEU A 203 -6.31 -3.38 -15.73
N PHE A 204 -7.01 -4.23 -14.98
CA PHE A 204 -6.74 -5.67 -14.88
C PHE A 204 -7.84 -6.55 -15.49
N GLN A 205 -8.76 -5.94 -16.26
CA GLN A 205 -9.86 -6.64 -16.93
C GLN A 205 -9.36 -7.45 -18.13
N ASP A 206 -8.31 -6.97 -18.81
CA ASP A 206 -7.63 -7.74 -19.85
C ASP A 206 -6.58 -8.67 -19.23
N ARG A 207 -6.56 -9.93 -19.67
CA ARG A 207 -5.66 -10.98 -19.13
C ARG A 207 -4.33 -11.07 -19.88
N GLN A 208 -4.13 -10.27 -20.92
CA GLN A 208 -2.81 -10.16 -21.53
C GLN A 208 -1.89 -9.38 -20.58
N ILE A 209 -0.95 -10.09 -19.95
CA ILE A 209 0.10 -9.46 -19.16
C ILE A 209 1.04 -8.76 -20.14
N GLU A 210 0.76 -7.51 -20.44
CA GLU A 210 1.65 -6.66 -21.23
C GLU A 210 2.68 -5.99 -20.31
N VAL A 211 3.89 -5.79 -20.82
CA VAL A 211 4.97 -5.05 -20.13
C VAL A 211 4.48 -3.68 -19.67
N SER A 212 3.61 -3.04 -20.44
CA SER A 212 3.00 -1.75 -20.14
C SER A 212 2.22 -1.76 -18.83
N HIS A 213 1.52 -2.86 -18.52
CA HIS A 213 0.78 -3.01 -17.26
C HIS A 213 1.74 -3.13 -16.07
N VAL A 214 2.81 -3.92 -16.22
CA VAL A 214 3.84 -4.09 -15.18
C VAL A 214 4.56 -2.76 -14.90
N ALA A 215 4.96 -2.05 -15.96
CA ALA A 215 5.61 -0.75 -15.87
C ALA A 215 4.70 0.29 -15.20
N CYS A 216 3.44 0.34 -15.59
CA CYS A 216 2.42 1.21 -15.00
C CYS A 216 2.25 0.93 -13.50
N VAL A 217 2.06 -0.33 -13.11
CA VAL A 217 1.90 -0.69 -11.69
C VAL A 217 3.15 -0.34 -10.89
N ALA A 218 4.35 -0.62 -11.41
CA ALA A 218 5.60 -0.25 -10.75
C ALA A 218 5.69 1.27 -10.53
N ARG A 219 5.33 2.07 -11.55
CA ARG A 219 5.29 3.53 -11.45
C ARG A 219 4.28 4.01 -10.41
N LEU A 220 3.06 3.47 -10.39
CA LEU A 220 2.05 3.84 -9.41
C LEU A 220 2.48 3.49 -7.97
N CYS A 221 3.08 2.31 -7.77
CA CYS A 221 3.66 1.91 -6.49
C CYS A 221 4.78 2.86 -6.05
N GLU A 222 5.64 3.31 -6.97
CA GLU A 222 6.66 4.32 -6.68
C GLU A 222 6.04 5.64 -6.23
N LEU A 223 5.08 6.16 -7.01
CA LEU A 223 4.40 7.43 -6.72
C LEU A 223 3.74 7.42 -5.34
N ILE A 224 2.94 6.39 -5.05
CA ILE A 224 2.17 6.34 -3.80
C ILE A 224 3.06 6.13 -2.57
N THR A 225 4.12 5.34 -2.69
CA THR A 225 4.98 5.02 -1.55
C THR A 225 6.00 6.12 -1.27
N ARG A 226 6.41 6.91 -2.26
CA ARG A 226 7.50 7.89 -2.11
C ARG A 226 7.33 8.82 -0.91
N ARG A 227 6.17 9.46 -0.77
CA ARG A 227 5.91 10.40 0.33
C ARG A 227 6.13 9.76 1.70
N PHE A 228 5.66 8.53 1.87
CA PHE A 228 5.83 7.77 3.12
C PHE A 228 7.30 7.44 3.36
N PHE A 229 8.00 6.95 2.33
CA PHE A 229 9.41 6.55 2.43
C PHE A 229 10.33 7.74 2.68
N ARG A 230 10.05 8.88 2.06
CA ARG A 230 10.78 10.13 2.29
C ARG A 230 10.61 10.60 3.74
N ARG A 231 9.36 10.69 4.23
CA ARG A 231 9.06 11.09 5.63
C ARG A 231 9.85 10.26 6.64
N TRP A 232 9.88 8.94 6.43
CA TRP A 232 10.45 8.00 7.40
C TRP A 232 11.94 7.71 7.22
N SER A 233 12.59 8.22 6.16
CA SER A 233 14.02 8.07 5.92
C SER A 233 14.87 9.24 6.42
N LEU A 234 14.26 10.39 6.75
CA LEU A 234 14.98 11.58 7.22
C LEU A 234 15.81 11.31 8.48
N ASP A 235 15.18 10.85 9.56
CA ASP A 235 15.88 10.56 10.81
C ASP A 235 16.92 9.43 10.65
N PRO A 236 16.59 8.26 10.04
CA PRO A 236 17.59 7.24 9.72
C PRO A 236 18.80 7.75 8.94
N PHE A 237 18.57 8.55 7.89
CA PHE A 237 19.63 9.10 7.08
C PHE A 237 20.52 10.04 7.89
N TRP A 238 19.91 10.95 8.65
CA TRP A 238 20.60 11.93 9.47
C TRP A 238 21.45 11.26 10.56
N GLU A 239 20.97 10.17 11.15
CA GLU A 239 21.73 9.33 12.08
C GLU A 239 22.92 8.62 11.40
N LEU A 240 22.70 8.01 10.23
CA LEU A 240 23.74 7.29 9.48
C LEU A 240 24.91 8.19 9.08
N ILE A 241 24.65 9.45 8.75
CA ILE A 241 25.70 10.44 8.44
C ILE A 241 26.27 11.10 9.70
N HIS A 242 25.94 10.61 10.90
CA HIS A 242 26.35 11.16 12.19
C HIS A 242 26.00 12.64 12.36
N LYS A 243 24.81 13.03 11.88
CA LYS A 243 24.25 14.38 12.03
C LYS A 243 25.17 15.49 11.48
N ARG A 244 25.97 15.16 10.46
CA ARG A 244 26.98 16.07 9.88
C ARG A 244 26.40 17.18 9.02
N LEU A 245 25.17 17.01 8.55
CA LEU A 245 24.47 17.98 7.70
C LEU A 245 23.24 18.53 8.43
N PRO A 246 22.84 19.80 8.17
CA PRO A 246 21.54 20.33 8.57
C PRO A 246 20.39 19.51 7.97
N LEU A 247 19.24 19.48 8.65
CA LEU A 247 18.07 18.71 8.23
C LEU A 247 17.57 19.12 6.85
N GLU A 248 17.63 20.41 6.51
CA GLU A 248 17.22 20.94 5.22
C GLU A 248 18.07 20.37 4.07
N ILE A 249 19.38 20.18 4.30
CA ILE A 249 20.26 19.56 3.31
C ILE A 249 19.96 18.06 3.19
N CYS A 250 19.64 17.39 4.30
CA CYS A 250 19.22 16.00 4.27
C CYS A 250 17.93 15.81 3.47
N GLU A 251 16.92 16.66 3.66
CA GLU A 251 15.68 16.64 2.88
C GLU A 251 15.96 16.78 1.38
N MET A 252 16.78 17.78 0.98
CA MET A 252 17.17 17.98 -0.42
C MET A 252 17.89 16.77 -1.04
N ILE A 253 18.65 16.01 -0.25
CA ILE A 253 19.30 14.78 -0.72
C ILE A 253 18.24 13.69 -0.92
N LEU A 254 17.37 13.47 0.08
CA LEU A 254 16.34 12.44 0.02
C LEU A 254 15.33 12.70 -1.11
N ASP A 255 15.05 13.96 -1.44
CA ASP A 255 14.21 14.36 -2.58
C ASP A 255 14.75 13.87 -3.94
N ARG A 256 16.04 13.56 -4.03
CA ARG A 256 16.68 13.05 -5.25
C ARG A 256 16.79 11.53 -5.29
N LEU A 257 16.52 10.84 -4.18
CA LEU A 257 16.69 9.39 -4.08
C LEU A 257 15.44 8.65 -4.56
N GLY A 258 15.63 7.45 -5.11
CA GLY A 258 14.52 6.56 -5.47
C GLY A 258 13.91 5.89 -4.24
N VAL A 259 12.68 5.38 -4.35
CA VAL A 259 11.98 4.72 -3.22
C VAL A 259 12.79 3.55 -2.63
N LYS A 260 13.51 2.80 -3.47
CA LYS A 260 14.40 1.73 -3.03
C LYS A 260 15.56 2.22 -2.16
N ASP A 261 16.15 3.35 -2.52
CA ASP A 261 17.26 3.93 -1.76
C ASP A 261 16.75 4.45 -0.41
N LEU A 262 15.60 5.13 -0.41
CA LEU A 262 14.91 5.57 0.81
C LEU A 262 14.60 4.37 1.73
N CYS A 263 14.11 3.26 1.17
CA CYS A 263 13.89 2.02 1.91
C CYS A 263 15.19 1.48 2.49
N SER A 264 16.24 1.43 1.69
CA SER A 264 17.53 0.86 2.06
C SER A 264 18.20 1.65 3.18
N ILE A 265 18.06 2.98 3.18
CA ILE A 265 18.48 3.86 4.28
C ILE A 265 17.79 3.45 5.59
N CYS A 266 16.47 3.29 5.58
CA CYS A 266 15.71 2.89 6.77
C CYS A 266 16.13 1.52 7.29
N LEU A 267 16.28 0.54 6.39
CA LEU A 267 16.71 -0.82 6.73
C LEU A 267 18.14 -0.86 7.28
N ALA A 268 19.06 -0.08 6.69
CA ALA A 268 20.45 -0.01 7.13
C ALA A 268 20.58 0.60 8.53
N ALA A 269 19.81 1.65 8.84
CA ALA A 269 19.84 2.31 10.14
C ALA A 269 19.28 1.43 11.27
N ALA A 270 18.38 0.50 10.96
CA ALA A 270 17.77 -0.40 11.94
C ALA A 270 18.68 -1.55 12.36
N GLY A 271 19.66 -1.92 11.52
CA GLY A 271 20.56 -3.04 11.74
C GLY A 271 19.91 -4.42 11.48
N PRO A 272 20.69 -5.51 11.49
CA PRO A 272 20.21 -6.83 11.07
C PRO A 272 19.23 -7.54 12.03
N ASN A 273 18.94 -6.99 13.21
CA ASN A 273 18.24 -7.70 14.30
C ASN A 273 17.08 -6.92 14.97
N SER A 274 16.54 -5.87 14.34
CA SER A 274 15.36 -5.15 14.86
C SER A 274 14.09 -5.51 14.14
#